data_AF-A0A934WTQ0-F1
#
_entry.id   AF-A0A934WTQ0-F1
#
_cell.length_a   1.000
_cell.length_b   1.000
_cell.length_c   1.000
_cell.angle_alpha   90.00
_cell.angle_beta   90.00
_cell.angle_gamma   90.00
#
_symmetry.space_group_name_H-M   'P 1'
#
loop_
_entity.id
_entity.type
_entity.pdbx_description
1 polymer ?
#
loop_
_entity_poly.entity_id
_entity_poly.type
_entity_poly.pdbx_seq_one_letter_code
_entity_poly.pdbx_strand_id
1 'polypeptide(L)'
;KLRLRSYSTPMRDSNVFLELKKKYSGVVYKRRQTLRYSDAMDYILNDELPNDSQIMREIDYTMVRYKNLKPRMFIGYDRTAFYSKTDHELRITFDKNVRFRTENLDLAKGSYGEKILQPNLCIMEIKSLNTMPLWLTSALNELKIFPGSFSKYGTAYRIVTERNQMMGGTNCA
;
A
#
# COMPACT_ATOMS: atom_id res chain seq x y z
N LYS A 1 0.06 1.77 10.74
CA LYS A 1 0.21 0.86 9.58
C LYS A 1 1.66 0.85 9.14
N LEU A 2 2.32 -0.31 9.22
CA LEU A 2 3.66 -0.54 8.67
C LEU A 2 3.53 -1.24 7.31
N ARG A 3 4.43 -0.97 6.38
CA ARG A 3 4.51 -1.69 5.09
C ARG A 3 5.92 -1.63 4.51
N LEU A 4 6.35 -2.74 3.90
CA LEU A 4 7.49 -2.76 2.99
C LEU A 4 6.96 -2.58 1.56
N ARG A 5 7.63 -1.74 0.76
CA ARG A 5 7.22 -1.41 -0.60
C ARG A 5 8.40 -1.54 -1.56
N SER A 6 8.15 -2.15 -2.71
CA SER A 6 9.00 -2.10 -3.90
C SER A 6 8.19 -1.59 -5.10
N TYR A 7 8.87 -1.07 -6.12
CA TYR A 7 8.24 -0.67 -7.40
C TYR A 7 8.24 -1.79 -8.44
N SER A 8 9.12 -2.76 -8.28
CA SER A 8 9.26 -3.97 -9.09
C SER A 8 9.45 -5.18 -8.18
N THR A 9 9.55 -6.38 -8.76
CA THR A 9 10.05 -7.54 -8.00
C THR A 9 11.50 -7.25 -7.58
N PRO A 10 11.79 -7.09 -6.28
CA PRO A 10 13.12 -6.68 -5.84
C PRO A 10 14.12 -7.84 -5.94
N MET A 11 15.36 -7.52 -6.35
CA MET A 11 16.55 -8.32 -6.10
C MET A 11 17.17 -7.92 -4.75
N ARG A 12 18.15 -8.68 -4.26
CA ARG A 12 18.77 -8.45 -2.92
C ARG A 12 19.28 -7.02 -2.73
N ASP A 13 19.88 -6.45 -3.76
CA ASP A 13 20.46 -5.11 -3.79
C ASP A 13 19.46 -4.00 -4.20
N SER A 14 18.23 -4.36 -4.56
CA SER A 14 17.21 -3.40 -4.97
C SER A 14 16.80 -2.50 -3.82
N ASN A 15 16.56 -1.22 -4.14
CA ASN A 15 16.01 -0.27 -3.18
C ASN A 15 14.54 -0.57 -2.88
N VAL A 16 14.22 -0.74 -1.59
CA VAL A 16 12.87 -0.87 -1.07
C VAL A 16 12.60 0.21 -0.02
N PHE A 17 11.32 0.44 0.25
CA PHE A 17 10.87 1.46 1.20
C PHE A 17 10.14 0.81 2.36
N LEU A 18 10.71 0.93 3.56
CA LEU A 18 10.02 0.59 4.79
C LEU A 18 9.26 1.82 5.27
N GLU A 19 7.93 1.75 5.29
CA GLU A 19 7.06 2.91 5.43
C GLU A 19 6.13 2.77 6.65
N LEU A 20 6.16 3.77 7.53
CA LEU A 20 5.25 3.92 8.65
C LEU A 20 4.20 4.98 8.34
N LYS A 21 2.92 4.60 8.40
CA LYS A 21 1.77 5.51 8.25
C LYS A 21 0.92 5.49 9.51
N LYS A 22 0.68 6.68 10.09
CA LYS A 22 -0.25 6.89 11.22
C LYS A 22 -1.27 7.98 10.89
N LYS A 23 -2.48 7.86 11.42
CA LYS A 23 -3.53 8.89 11.34
C LYS A 23 -3.82 9.36 12.76
N TYR A 24 -3.75 10.66 13.01
CA TYR A 24 -4.01 11.27 14.32
C TYR A 24 -4.74 12.59 14.10
N SER A 25 -5.87 12.77 14.79
CA SER A 25 -6.73 13.96 14.67
C SER A 25 -7.00 14.39 13.22
N GLY A 26 -7.40 13.42 12.37
CA GLY A 26 -7.65 13.66 10.94
C GLY A 26 -6.40 13.73 10.06
N VAL A 27 -5.24 14.07 10.61
CA VAL A 27 -3.97 14.23 9.87
C VAL A 27 -3.28 12.90 9.65
N VAL A 28 -2.79 12.69 8.43
CA VAL A 28 -2.02 11.50 8.04
C VAL A 28 -0.55 11.83 8.03
N TYR A 29 0.22 11.16 8.89
CA TYR A 29 1.67 11.23 8.90
C TYR A 29 2.26 9.99 8.23
N LYS A 30 3.26 10.21 7.38
CA LYS A 30 4.00 9.16 6.69
C LYS A 30 5.49 9.39 6.84
N ARG A 31 6.21 8.38 7.31
CA ARG A 31 7.67 8.30 7.31
C ARG A 31 8.10 7.12 6.45
N ARG A 32 9.27 7.21 5.83
CA ARG A 32 9.86 6.10 5.06
C ARG A 32 11.37 6.08 5.15
N GLN A 33 11.93 4.89 5.25
CA GLN A 33 13.36 4.64 5.08
C GLN A 33 13.57 3.91 3.76
N THR A 34 14.57 4.32 2.98
CA THR A 34 15.07 3.55 1.83
C THR A 34 16.14 2.59 2.34
N LEU A 35 16.02 1.32 1.99
CA LEU A 35 16.95 0.24 2.39
C LEU A 35 17.24 -0.64 1.17
N ARG A 36 18.35 -1.39 1.19
CA ARG A 36 18.49 -2.54 0.31
C ARG A 36 17.49 -3.60 0.73
N TYR A 37 17.05 -4.41 -0.23
CA TYR A 37 16.06 -5.46 0.05
C TYR A 37 16.59 -6.48 1.06
N SER A 38 17.86 -6.87 0.98
CA SER A 38 18.52 -7.71 1.99
C SER A 38 18.35 -7.13 3.39
N ASP A 39 18.80 -5.90 3.59
CA ASP A 39 18.86 -5.27 4.92
C ASP A 39 17.45 -5.08 5.50
N ALA A 40 16.46 -4.81 4.64
CA ALA A 40 15.07 -4.74 5.06
C ALA A 40 14.52 -6.11 5.51
N MET A 41 14.92 -7.20 4.84
CA MET A 41 14.50 -8.55 5.20
C MET A 41 15.23 -9.04 6.46
N ASP A 42 16.52 -8.77 6.59
CA ASP A 42 17.31 -9.08 7.79
C ASP A 42 16.73 -8.36 9.01
N TYR A 43 16.34 -7.09 8.86
CA TYR A 43 15.62 -6.35 9.90
C TYR A 43 14.25 -6.97 10.25
N ILE A 44 13.41 -7.26 9.25
CA ILE A 44 12.04 -7.73 9.49
C ILE A 44 11.99 -9.16 10.05
N LEU A 45 12.96 -10.01 9.69
CA LEU A 45 12.98 -11.42 10.06
C LEU A 45 13.89 -11.73 11.25
N ASN A 46 14.99 -10.98 11.40
CA ASN A 46 16.04 -11.28 12.38
C ASN A 46 16.29 -10.11 13.36
N ASP A 47 15.51 -9.02 13.27
CA ASP A 47 15.65 -7.80 14.08
C ASP A 47 17.03 -7.10 13.94
N GLU A 48 17.73 -7.31 12.82
CA GLU A 48 19.00 -6.65 12.52
C GLU A 48 18.79 -5.21 12.04
N LEU A 49 19.07 -4.23 12.90
CA LEU A 49 18.89 -2.82 12.56
C LEU A 49 19.86 -2.37 11.44
N PRO A 50 19.35 -1.83 10.32
CA PRO A 50 20.18 -1.53 9.16
C PRO A 50 20.95 -0.20 9.28
N ASN A 51 20.47 0.72 10.12
CA ASN A 51 21.11 2.00 10.45
C ASN A 51 20.42 2.63 11.65
N ASP A 52 21.12 3.54 12.32
CA ASP A 52 20.52 4.43 13.31
C ASP A 52 20.09 5.76 12.67
N SER A 53 18.79 5.92 12.46
CA SER A 53 18.18 7.16 12.00
C SER A 53 16.90 7.44 12.76
N GLN A 54 16.46 8.71 12.82
CA GLN A 54 15.19 9.05 13.47
C GLN A 54 14.02 8.20 12.93
N ILE A 55 13.96 8.02 11.60
CA ILE A 55 12.88 7.24 10.97
C ILE A 55 12.98 5.77 11.37
N MET A 56 14.18 5.19 11.41
CA MET A 56 14.35 3.82 11.86
C MET A 56 14.01 3.64 13.34
N ARG A 57 14.39 4.57 14.22
CA ARG A 57 13.97 4.53 15.64
C ARG A 57 12.44 4.59 15.80
N GLU A 58 11.74 5.39 15.00
CA GLU A 58 10.26 5.42 14.99
C GLU A 58 9.64 4.09 14.51
N ILE A 59 10.23 3.48 13.48
CA ILE A 59 9.81 2.18 12.96
C ILE A 59 10.08 1.09 14.01
N ASP A 60 11.26 1.10 14.62
CA ASP A 60 11.71 0.12 15.59
C ASP A 60 10.88 0.15 16.87
N TYR A 61 10.64 1.35 17.40
CA TYR A 61 9.68 1.54 18.47
C TYR A 61 8.31 0.95 18.14
N THR A 62 7.86 1.09 16.88
CA THR A 62 6.58 0.51 16.44
C THR A 62 6.64 -1.02 16.43
N MET A 63 7.72 -1.63 15.92
CA MET A 63 7.92 -3.08 15.92
C MET A 63 7.89 -3.64 17.34
N VAL A 64 8.70 -3.06 18.24
CA VAL A 64 8.79 -3.44 19.66
C VAL A 64 7.45 -3.26 20.38
N ARG A 65 6.75 -2.12 20.19
CA ARG A 65 5.48 -1.84 20.85
C ARG A 65 4.41 -2.88 20.53
N TYR A 66 4.36 -3.35 19.28
CA TYR A 66 3.32 -4.29 18.83
C TYR A 66 3.78 -5.77 18.88
N LYS A 67 5.04 -6.03 19.28
CA LYS A 67 5.73 -7.31 19.62
C LYS A 67 5.72 -8.43 18.57
N ASN A 68 4.68 -8.56 17.76
CA ASN A 68 4.43 -9.67 16.83
C ASN A 68 4.03 -9.16 15.44
N LEU A 69 4.54 -7.99 15.04
CA LEU A 69 4.31 -7.48 13.70
C LEU A 69 5.04 -8.37 12.71
N LYS A 70 4.28 -9.02 11.85
CA LYS A 70 4.79 -9.84 10.75
C LYS A 70 4.05 -9.53 9.45
N PRO A 71 4.64 -9.82 8.29
CA PRO A 71 3.92 -9.75 7.03
C PRO A 71 2.60 -10.53 7.11
N ARG A 72 1.50 -9.90 6.69
CA ARG A 72 0.15 -10.52 6.70
C ARG A 72 -0.55 -10.49 5.34
N MET A 73 -0.16 -9.59 4.47
CA MET A 73 -0.83 -9.41 3.18
C MET A 73 0.07 -8.68 2.20
N PHE A 74 0.17 -9.22 1.00
CA PHE A 74 0.76 -8.58 -0.15
C PHE A 74 -0.31 -7.80 -0.91
N ILE A 75 0.04 -6.61 -1.41
CA ILE A 75 -0.83 -5.80 -2.30
C ILE A 75 0.00 -5.37 -3.51
N GLY A 76 -0.33 -5.92 -4.68
CA GLY A 76 0.22 -5.53 -5.98
C GLY A 76 -0.77 -4.72 -6.80
N TYR A 77 -0.29 -3.89 -7.72
CA TYR A 77 -1.09 -3.15 -8.69
C TYR A 77 -0.18 -2.56 -9.75
N ASP A 78 -0.75 -2.27 -10.92
CA ASP A 78 -0.05 -1.63 -12.03
C ASP A 78 -0.46 -0.16 -12.02
N ARG A 79 0.51 0.74 -11.82
CA ARG A 79 0.26 2.18 -11.64
C ARG A 79 0.69 2.98 -12.85
N THR A 80 -0.22 3.78 -13.38
CA THR A 80 0.09 4.90 -14.28
C THR A 80 -0.08 6.20 -13.52
N ALA A 81 0.93 7.08 -13.56
CA ALA A 81 0.90 8.37 -12.87
C ALA A 81 1.09 9.51 -13.87
N PHE A 82 0.21 10.50 -13.78
CA PHE A 82 0.25 11.74 -14.55
C PHE A 82 0.51 12.91 -13.60
N TYR A 83 1.40 13.79 -14.03
CA TYR A 83 1.76 15.01 -13.33
C TYR A 83 1.39 16.19 -14.23
N SER A 84 0.84 17.24 -13.66
CA SER A 84 0.59 18.45 -14.44
C SER A 84 1.92 19.11 -14.83
N LYS A 85 1.95 19.67 -16.03
CA LYS A 85 3.10 20.42 -16.54
C LYS A 85 3.22 21.81 -15.91
N THR A 86 2.12 22.33 -15.37
CA THR A 86 2.02 23.71 -14.87
C THR A 86 1.73 23.79 -13.37
N ASP A 87 1.19 22.72 -12.78
CA ASP A 87 0.90 22.62 -11.35
C ASP A 87 1.57 21.37 -10.77
N HIS A 88 2.74 21.53 -10.17
CA HIS A 88 3.51 20.41 -9.63
C HIS A 88 2.80 19.66 -8.50
N GLU A 89 1.77 20.25 -7.91
CA GLU A 89 0.99 19.66 -6.82
C GLU A 89 -0.19 18.83 -7.31
N LEU A 90 -0.60 19.00 -8.58
CA LEU A 90 -1.61 18.17 -9.21
C LEU A 90 -1.01 16.87 -9.73
N ARG A 91 -1.45 15.76 -9.13
CA ARG A 91 -1.12 14.41 -9.59
C ARG A 91 -2.35 13.54 -9.70
N ILE A 92 -2.50 12.87 -10.84
CA ILE A 92 -3.55 11.88 -11.10
C ILE A 92 -2.88 10.51 -11.25
N THR A 93 -3.37 9.50 -10.54
CA THR A 93 -2.87 8.14 -10.67
C THR A 93 -3.99 7.16 -10.94
N PHE A 94 -3.72 6.16 -11.76
CA PHE A 94 -4.61 5.04 -12.05
C PHE A 94 -3.94 3.74 -11.61
N ASP A 95 -4.57 3.03 -10.69
CA ASP A 95 -4.13 1.71 -10.25
C ASP A 95 -5.02 0.63 -10.88
N LYS A 96 -4.45 -0.15 -11.79
CA LYS A 96 -5.08 -1.28 -12.48
C LYS A 96 -4.60 -2.61 -11.89
N ASN A 97 -5.32 -3.69 -12.19
CA ASN A 97 -4.97 -5.06 -11.79
C ASN A 97 -4.58 -5.15 -10.30
N VAL A 98 -5.32 -4.44 -9.46
CA VAL A 98 -5.06 -4.42 -8.02
C VAL A 98 -5.31 -5.82 -7.48
N ARG A 99 -4.28 -6.38 -6.86
CA ARG A 99 -4.24 -7.79 -6.48
C ARG A 99 -3.68 -7.97 -5.08
N PHE A 100 -4.06 -9.06 -4.43
CA PHE A 100 -3.59 -9.41 -3.11
C PHE A 100 -3.27 -10.91 -2.99
N ARG A 101 -2.44 -11.25 -2.01
CA ARG A 101 -2.27 -12.63 -1.53
C ARG A 101 -1.95 -12.62 -0.05
N THR A 102 -2.32 -13.69 0.63
CA THR A 102 -2.10 -13.92 2.08
C THR A 102 -0.97 -14.91 2.35
N GLU A 103 -0.51 -15.60 1.30
CA GLU A 103 0.61 -16.55 1.32
C GLU A 103 1.75 -16.04 0.45
N ASN A 104 2.95 -16.60 0.61
CA ASN A 104 4.14 -16.23 -0.17
C ASN A 104 4.37 -14.70 -0.19
N LEU A 105 4.36 -14.10 1.01
CA LEU A 105 4.32 -12.65 1.20
C LEU A 105 5.62 -11.91 0.91
N ASP A 106 6.70 -12.67 0.67
CA ASP A 106 7.97 -12.17 0.20
C ASP A 106 7.78 -11.44 -1.16
N LEU A 107 8.30 -10.21 -1.25
CA LEU A 107 8.19 -9.36 -2.43
C LEU A 107 8.97 -9.93 -3.64
N ALA A 108 10.06 -10.67 -3.40
CA ALA A 108 10.86 -11.31 -4.43
C ALA A 108 10.15 -12.49 -5.10
N LYS A 109 9.03 -12.99 -4.54
CA LYS A 109 8.18 -14.01 -5.17
C LYS A 109 7.31 -13.46 -6.32
N GLY A 110 7.58 -12.24 -6.76
CA GLY A 110 6.87 -11.61 -7.86
C GLY A 110 5.51 -11.03 -7.45
N SER A 111 4.76 -10.57 -8.44
CA SER A 111 3.59 -9.71 -8.20
C SER A 111 2.24 -10.41 -8.27
N TYR A 112 2.17 -11.73 -8.42
CA TYR A 112 0.90 -12.46 -8.58
C TYR A 112 -0.03 -12.35 -7.37
N GLY A 113 -1.31 -12.65 -7.58
CA GLY A 113 -2.34 -12.66 -6.54
C GLY A 113 -3.73 -12.59 -7.14
N GLU A 114 -4.73 -12.65 -6.27
CA GLU A 114 -6.13 -12.51 -6.62
C GLU A 114 -6.51 -11.04 -6.84
N LYS A 115 -7.32 -10.75 -7.87
CA LYS A 115 -7.79 -9.39 -8.16
C LYS A 115 -8.85 -8.94 -7.15
N ILE A 116 -8.71 -7.70 -6.68
CA ILE A 116 -9.65 -7.05 -5.74
C ILE A 116 -10.78 -6.34 -6.48
N LEU A 117 -10.50 -5.86 -7.70
CA LEU A 117 -11.45 -5.11 -8.51
C LEU A 117 -12.09 -6.03 -9.56
N GLN A 118 -13.33 -5.72 -9.93
CA GLN A 118 -13.96 -6.33 -11.09
C GLN A 118 -13.13 -6.05 -12.36
N PRO A 119 -13.23 -6.92 -13.39
CA PRO A 119 -12.61 -6.66 -14.68
C PRO A 119 -12.94 -5.26 -15.20
N ASN A 120 -11.99 -4.63 -15.89
CA ASN A 120 -12.11 -3.30 -16.49
C ASN A 120 -12.27 -2.12 -15.52
N LEU A 121 -12.24 -2.34 -14.20
CA LEU A 121 -12.20 -1.25 -13.22
C LEU A 121 -10.76 -0.89 -12.81
N CYS A 122 -10.57 0.37 -12.43
CA CYS A 122 -9.33 0.87 -11.85
C CYS A 122 -9.62 1.85 -10.71
N ILE A 123 -8.63 2.11 -9.87
CA ILE A 123 -8.72 3.14 -8.84
C ILE A 123 -8.04 4.39 -9.38
N MET A 124 -8.82 5.46 -9.54
CA MET A 124 -8.29 6.78 -9.80
C MET A 124 -8.08 7.52 -8.47
N GLU A 125 -6.87 8.05 -8.25
CA GLU A 125 -6.55 8.92 -7.11
C GLU A 125 -6.03 10.25 -7.65
N ILE A 126 -6.75 11.34 -7.33
CA ILE A 126 -6.38 12.72 -7.65
C ILE A 126 -5.82 13.35 -6.38
N LYS A 127 -4.66 13.99 -6.48
CA LYS A 127 -4.06 14.79 -5.40
C LYS A 127 -3.80 16.18 -5.92
N SER A 128 -4.15 17.16 -5.09
CA SER A 128 -3.89 18.58 -5.27
C SER A 128 -3.67 19.18 -3.89
N LEU A 129 -2.69 20.07 -3.73
CA LEU A 129 -2.58 20.91 -2.53
C LEU A 129 -3.58 22.09 -2.57
N ASN A 130 -3.88 22.57 -3.79
CA ASN A 130 -4.78 23.70 -4.04
C ASN A 130 -6.17 23.22 -4.49
N THR A 131 -7.02 24.16 -4.88
CA THR A 131 -8.32 23.87 -5.49
C THR A 131 -8.17 23.03 -6.76
N MET A 132 -9.12 22.13 -7.00
CA MET A 132 -9.12 21.30 -8.20
C MET A 132 -9.32 22.18 -9.45
N PRO A 133 -8.52 22.02 -10.52
CA PRO A 133 -8.69 22.81 -11.72
C PRO A 133 -10.10 22.67 -12.31
N LEU A 134 -10.63 23.76 -12.88
CA LEU A 134 -11.97 23.77 -13.47
C LEU A 134 -12.11 22.73 -14.58
N TRP A 135 -11.13 22.63 -15.48
CA TRP A 135 -11.15 21.65 -16.57
C TRP A 135 -11.26 20.21 -16.05
N LEU A 136 -10.58 19.89 -14.94
CA LEU A 136 -10.61 18.56 -14.35
C LEU A 136 -11.97 18.31 -13.69
N THR A 137 -12.49 19.30 -12.96
CA THR A 137 -13.81 19.23 -12.35
C THR A 137 -14.91 19.03 -13.39
N SER A 138 -14.87 19.79 -14.50
CA SER A 138 -15.80 19.67 -15.62
C SER A 138 -15.73 18.28 -16.27
N ALA A 139 -14.52 17.78 -16.55
CA ALA A 139 -14.34 16.46 -17.16
C ALA A 139 -14.83 15.32 -16.25
N LEU A 140 -14.56 15.39 -14.94
CA LEU A 140 -15.07 14.41 -13.97
C LEU A 140 -16.60 14.43 -13.90
N ASN A 141 -17.21 15.62 -13.94
CA ASN A 141 -18.66 15.76 -13.89
C ASN A 141 -19.33 15.20 -15.15
N GLU A 142 -18.79 15.50 -16.34
CA GLU A 142 -19.27 14.96 -17.62
C GLU A 142 -19.20 13.42 -17.65
N LEU A 143 -18.10 12.86 -17.16
CA LEU A 143 -17.89 11.41 -17.05
C LEU A 143 -18.64 10.79 -15.86
N LYS A 144 -19.36 11.58 -15.05
CA LYS A 144 -20.06 11.15 -13.83
C LYS A 144 -19.15 10.43 -12.83
N ILE A 145 -17.90 10.88 -12.72
CA ILE A 145 -16.92 10.33 -11.79
C ILE A 145 -16.94 11.14 -10.49
N PHE A 146 -17.50 10.53 -9.46
CA PHE A 146 -17.64 11.14 -8.14
C PHE A 146 -16.65 10.55 -7.13
N PRO A 147 -16.22 11.33 -6.12
CA PRO A 147 -15.28 10.85 -5.11
C PRO A 147 -15.88 9.70 -4.29
N GLY A 148 -15.08 8.65 -4.10
CA GLY A 148 -15.43 7.51 -3.26
C GLY A 148 -14.25 7.12 -2.37
N SER A 149 -14.55 6.55 -1.19
CA SER A 149 -13.51 6.00 -0.33
C SER A 149 -13.16 4.58 -0.75
N PHE A 150 -11.88 4.27 -0.91
CA PHE A 150 -11.42 2.92 -1.22
C PHE A 150 -10.08 2.62 -0.55
N SER A 151 -9.99 1.49 0.15
CA SER A 151 -8.76 1.02 0.79
C SER A 151 -8.36 -0.33 0.21
N LYS A 152 -7.29 -0.37 -0.61
CA LYS A 152 -6.79 -1.64 -1.20
C LYS A 152 -6.61 -2.74 -0.15
N TYR A 153 -5.94 -2.41 0.96
CA TYR A 153 -5.73 -3.34 2.07
C TYR A 153 -7.03 -3.67 2.80
N GLY A 154 -7.90 -2.68 3.06
CA GLY A 154 -9.17 -2.90 3.75
C GLY A 154 -10.11 -3.81 2.97
N THR A 155 -10.20 -3.59 1.65
CA THR A 155 -11.00 -4.43 0.75
C THR A 155 -10.45 -5.85 0.70
N ALA A 156 -9.13 -6.04 0.53
CA ALA A 156 -8.52 -7.37 0.57
C ALA A 156 -8.73 -8.07 1.93
N TYR A 157 -8.59 -7.34 3.04
CA TYR A 157 -8.83 -7.87 4.38
C TYR A 157 -10.27 -8.34 4.57
N ARG A 158 -11.25 -7.57 4.07
CA ARG A 158 -12.66 -7.96 4.11
C ARG A 158 -12.93 -9.24 3.31
N ILE A 159 -12.40 -9.35 2.08
CA ILE A 159 -12.53 -10.57 1.25
C ILE A 159 -12.00 -11.80 2.02
N VAL A 160 -10.83 -11.68 2.65
CA VAL A 160 -10.23 -12.78 3.44
C VAL A 160 -11.11 -13.14 4.65
N THR A 161 -11.60 -12.13 5.37
CA THR A 161 -12.41 -12.34 6.57
C THR A 161 -13.75 -13.00 6.25
N GLU A 162 -14.43 -12.55 5.20
CA GLU A 162 -15.71 -13.12 4.74
C GLU A 162 -15.54 -14.59 4.34
N ARG A 163 -14.45 -14.96 3.65
CA ARG A 163 -14.16 -16.35 3.30
C ARG A 163 -13.92 -17.24 4.52
N ASN A 164 -13.16 -16.74 5.48
CA ASN A 164 -12.88 -17.49 6.71
C ASN A 164 -14.16 -17.73 7.52
N GLN A 165 -15.11 -16.78 7.49
CA GLN A 165 -16.43 -16.97 8.12
C GLN A 165 -17.26 -18.04 7.39
N MET A 166 -17.22 -18.07 6.06
CA MET A 166 -17.91 -19.11 5.28
C MET A 166 -17.31 -20.51 5.50
N MET A 167 -15.98 -20.63 5.63
CA MET A 167 -15.31 -21.92 5.91
C MET A 167 -15.37 -22.33 7.38
N GLY A 168 -15.46 -21.37 8.31
CA GLY A 168 -15.57 -21.62 9.75
C GLY A 168 -16.96 -22.08 10.20
N GLY A 169 -17.98 -21.97 9.35
CA GLY A 169 -19.34 -22.47 9.62
C GLY A 169 -19.54 -23.97 9.36
N THR A 170 -18.53 -24.71 8.90
CA THR A 170 -18.66 -26.12 8.50
C THR A 170 -18.15 -27.12 9.53
N ASN A 171 -17.56 -26.67 10.64
CA ASN A 171 -17.15 -27.54 11.77
C ASN A 171 -17.34 -26.80 13.10
N CYS A 172 -18.59 -26.68 13.54
CA CYS A 172 -18.90 -26.50 14.94
C CYS A 172 -19.33 -27.87 15.47
N ALA A 173 -18.48 -28.49 16.29
CA ALA A 173 -18.87 -29.56 17.22
C ALA A 173 -19.07 -28.93 18.60
#